data_AF-A0A916VQR5-F1
#
_entry.id   AF-A0A916VQR5-F1
#
_cell.length_a   1.000
_cell.length_b   1.000
_cell.length_c   1.000
_cell.angle_alpha   90.00
_cell.angle_beta   90.00
_cell.angle_gamma   90.00
#
_symmetry.space_group_name_H-M   'P 1'
#
loop_
_entity.id
_entity.type
_entity.pdbx_description
1 polymer ?
#
loop_
_entity_poly.entity_id
_entity_poly.type
_entity_poly.pdbx_seq_one_letter_code
_entity_poly.pdbx_strand_id
1 'polypeptide(L)'
;MEEESDLITGESSSYYLFHPLVPQRVYNFYPNIKLIVILRNPIDRAINHYYHEVKLGYESLSLSEAIAAESNRLEGEVEKIIETETYYSFNHQHYTYLSRGKYVEQLQNWMKFFPKEQFLILQSEDLFNHPQETMNKVFKFLDLKPELIDDYIDGKEEQTPEINSETYQQLTEYFQPYNQKLNEYIGIKFHKKIDHPINYQKPHFLIIGAQKCGTNSLYNYLVQHPLVAASLQHEIHYFDLNFDQDLKWYKSQFPELEPGIITGESSPYYLFHPLVPQRVFDIYPQMKLIILLRNPAERAISHYYHEVRLGTETLTLKEAIASEQTRLKGEVEKIIQTETYYSFNHQHYTYLARGKYIEQLQNWMNIFPKEQFLILKSEDLFSHPQETMNKVFKFLELPAHFSEEYLQYNSGNYSKPSTEIYQELIEYFQPYNQKLAEYMKINL
;
A
#
# COMPACT_ATOMS: atom_id res chain seq x y z
N MET A 1 16.40 36.11 14.04
CA MET A 1 15.64 36.28 12.79
C MET A 1 15.05 34.93 12.53
N GLU A 2 13.76 34.77 12.85
CA GLU A 2 13.01 33.57 12.47
C GLU A 2 13.05 33.51 10.93
N GLU A 3 13.52 32.39 10.37
CA GLU A 3 13.30 32.11 8.95
C GLU A 3 11.78 32.05 8.76
N GLU A 4 11.20 33.06 8.13
CA GLU A 4 9.84 32.97 7.58
C GLU A 4 9.86 31.76 6.64
N SER A 5 9.22 30.67 7.05
CA SER A 5 8.98 29.55 6.15
C SER A 5 8.01 30.05 5.09
N ASP A 6 8.44 30.15 3.84
CA ASP A 6 7.57 30.44 2.70
C ASP A 6 6.55 29.30 2.56
N LEU A 7 5.38 29.47 3.19
CA LEU A 7 4.26 28.55 3.05
C LEU A 7 3.63 28.78 1.67
N ILE A 8 3.47 27.70 0.90
CA ILE A 8 2.73 27.71 -0.36
C ILE A 8 1.29 27.25 -0.14
N THR A 9 0.37 27.77 -0.93
CA THR A 9 -1.04 27.34 -0.95
C THR A 9 -1.45 26.95 -2.37
N GLY A 10 -2.45 26.08 -2.48
CA GLY A 10 -2.98 25.64 -3.76
C GLY A 10 -4.40 25.10 -3.63
N GLU A 11 -5.02 24.82 -4.77
CA GLU A 11 -6.32 24.16 -4.87
C GLU A 11 -6.25 23.01 -5.89
N SER A 12 -7.15 22.04 -5.75
CA SER A 12 -7.24 20.91 -6.67
C SER A 12 -8.68 20.68 -7.11
N SER A 13 -8.89 20.40 -8.39
CA SER A 13 -10.18 20.02 -8.94
C SER A 13 -10.01 18.97 -10.02
N SER A 14 -10.84 17.93 -10.00
CA SER A 14 -10.89 16.88 -11.03
C SER A 14 -11.57 17.33 -12.33
N TYR A 15 -12.06 18.57 -12.39
CA TYR A 15 -12.85 19.10 -13.51
C TYR A 15 -12.19 20.27 -14.26
N TYR A 16 -11.28 21.00 -13.63
CA TYR A 16 -10.64 22.18 -14.21
C TYR A 16 -9.99 21.94 -15.56
N LEU A 17 -9.28 20.83 -15.70
CA LEU A 17 -8.58 20.49 -16.94
C LEU A 17 -9.55 20.48 -18.15
N PHE A 18 -10.77 20.00 -17.93
CA PHE A 18 -11.76 19.78 -18.98
C PHE A 18 -12.72 20.97 -19.21
N HIS A 19 -12.91 21.84 -18.22
CA HIS A 19 -13.85 22.96 -18.34
C HIS A 19 -13.36 24.01 -19.36
N PRO A 20 -14.20 24.40 -20.36
CA PRO A 20 -13.74 25.22 -21.48
C PRO A 20 -13.25 26.62 -21.10
N LEU A 21 -13.87 27.25 -20.09
CA LEU A 21 -13.55 28.62 -19.66
C LEU A 21 -12.53 28.71 -18.51
N VAL A 22 -12.20 27.61 -17.84
CA VAL A 22 -11.32 27.66 -16.66
C VAL A 22 -9.92 28.19 -16.98
N PRO A 23 -9.25 27.80 -18.09
CA PRO A 23 -7.92 28.31 -18.40
C PRO A 23 -7.84 29.84 -18.46
N GLN A 24 -8.78 30.47 -19.17
CA GLN A 24 -8.88 31.93 -19.28
C GLN A 24 -9.13 32.57 -17.92
N ARG A 25 -10.04 31.99 -17.11
CA ARG A 25 -10.36 32.49 -15.78
C ARG A 25 -9.12 32.46 -14.88
N VAL A 26 -8.42 31.32 -14.82
CA VAL A 26 -7.20 31.19 -14.01
C VAL A 26 -6.13 32.17 -14.50
N TYR A 27 -5.95 32.32 -15.82
CA TYR A 27 -4.96 33.25 -16.38
C TYR A 27 -5.25 34.71 -16.01
N ASN A 28 -6.52 35.11 -15.98
CA ASN A 28 -6.92 36.47 -15.63
C ASN A 28 -6.58 36.84 -14.17
N PHE A 29 -6.63 35.87 -13.25
CA PHE A 29 -6.32 36.10 -11.83
C PHE A 29 -4.86 35.79 -11.48
N TYR A 30 -4.30 34.71 -12.04
CA TYR A 30 -3.01 34.14 -11.66
C TYR A 30 -2.20 33.72 -12.90
N PRO A 31 -1.71 34.67 -13.71
CA PRO A 31 -0.99 34.35 -14.96
C PRO A 31 0.31 33.57 -14.74
N ASN A 32 0.94 33.70 -13.55
CA ASN A 32 2.20 33.05 -13.21
C ASN A 32 2.05 31.78 -12.34
N ILE A 33 0.84 31.23 -12.22
CA ILE A 33 0.57 30.05 -11.38
C ILE A 33 1.31 28.80 -11.89
N LYS A 34 1.76 27.95 -10.99
CA LYS A 34 2.27 26.61 -11.32
C LYS A 34 1.09 25.64 -11.41
N LEU A 35 1.01 24.90 -12.51
CA LEU A 35 -0.09 23.97 -12.81
C LEU A 35 0.41 22.53 -12.73
N ILE A 36 -0.19 21.73 -11.86
CA ILE A 36 0.09 20.30 -11.76
C ILE A 36 -1.10 19.55 -12.36
N VAL A 37 -0.83 18.72 -13.36
CA VAL A 37 -1.83 17.92 -14.09
C VAL A 37 -1.53 16.45 -13.88
N ILE A 38 -2.48 15.70 -13.35
CA ILE A 38 -2.37 14.24 -13.20
C ILE A 38 -3.28 13.59 -14.23
N LEU A 39 -2.70 12.77 -15.11
CA LEU A 39 -3.40 12.02 -16.14
C LEU A 39 -3.43 10.54 -15.77
N ARG A 40 -4.59 9.90 -15.91
CA ARG A 40 -4.76 8.46 -15.78
C ARG A 40 -4.94 7.84 -17.15
N ASN A 41 -4.65 6.56 -17.34
CA ASN A 41 -5.06 5.86 -18.54
C ASN A 41 -6.54 6.19 -18.89
N PRO A 42 -6.83 6.74 -20.08
CA PRO A 42 -8.15 7.31 -20.38
C PRO A 42 -9.26 6.25 -20.39
N ILE A 43 -8.91 4.98 -20.64
CA ILE A 43 -9.84 3.85 -20.57
C ILE A 43 -10.21 3.60 -19.11
N ASP A 44 -9.22 3.36 -18.25
CA ASP A 44 -9.45 3.10 -16.82
C ASP A 44 -10.15 4.27 -16.14
N ARG A 45 -9.81 5.50 -16.53
CA ARG A 45 -10.47 6.73 -16.12
C ARG A 45 -11.94 6.78 -16.54
N ALA A 46 -12.26 6.45 -17.79
CA ALA A 46 -13.65 6.44 -18.30
C ALA A 46 -14.53 5.46 -17.51
N ILE A 47 -13.99 4.27 -17.27
CA ILE A 47 -14.64 3.19 -16.53
C ILE A 47 -14.87 3.59 -15.07
N ASN A 48 -13.83 4.05 -14.38
CA ASN A 48 -13.93 4.44 -12.98
C ASN A 48 -14.88 5.64 -12.82
N HIS A 49 -14.87 6.58 -13.76
CA HIS A 49 -15.84 7.67 -13.78
C HIS A 49 -17.27 7.13 -13.91
N TYR A 50 -17.54 6.23 -14.85
CA TYR A 50 -18.85 5.60 -15.00
C TYR A 50 -19.34 4.93 -13.69
N TYR A 51 -18.52 4.08 -13.07
CA TYR A 51 -18.93 3.41 -11.83
C TYR A 51 -19.11 4.37 -10.66
N HIS A 52 -18.34 5.46 -10.62
CA HIS A 52 -18.55 6.52 -9.65
C HIS A 52 -19.93 7.19 -9.83
N GLU A 53 -20.30 7.53 -11.07
CA GLU A 53 -21.62 8.12 -11.37
C GLU A 53 -22.78 7.15 -11.09
N VAL A 54 -22.60 5.85 -11.36
CA VAL A 54 -23.58 4.81 -10.98
C VAL A 54 -23.75 4.76 -9.46
N LYS A 55 -22.65 4.78 -8.70
CA LYS A 55 -22.67 4.75 -7.23
C LYS A 55 -23.34 5.97 -6.62
N LEU A 56 -23.17 7.14 -7.24
CA LEU A 56 -23.86 8.38 -6.84
C LEU A 56 -25.35 8.38 -7.25
N GLY A 57 -25.79 7.40 -8.05
CA GLY A 57 -27.16 7.30 -8.56
C GLY A 57 -27.45 8.25 -9.73
N TYR A 58 -26.41 8.79 -10.37
CA TYR A 58 -26.55 9.68 -11.53
C TYR A 58 -26.62 8.90 -12.84
N GLU A 59 -25.96 7.75 -12.92
CA GLU A 59 -26.02 6.90 -14.11
C GLU A 59 -26.89 5.67 -13.89
N SER A 60 -27.84 5.46 -14.79
CA SER A 60 -28.76 4.31 -14.79
C SER A 60 -28.59 3.42 -16.03
N LEU A 61 -27.87 3.88 -17.05
CA LEU A 61 -27.57 3.10 -18.24
C LEU A 61 -26.41 2.13 -17.98
N SER A 62 -26.35 1.05 -18.75
CA SER A 62 -25.13 0.22 -18.81
C SER A 62 -23.95 1.03 -19.38
N LEU A 63 -22.71 0.63 -19.13
CA LEU A 63 -21.52 1.34 -19.61
C LEU A 63 -21.57 1.57 -21.13
N SER A 64 -21.93 0.55 -21.92
CA SER A 64 -22.05 0.65 -23.38
C SER A 64 -23.13 1.63 -23.82
N GLU A 65 -24.28 1.64 -23.14
CA GLU A 65 -25.38 2.56 -23.44
C GLU A 65 -25.04 4.00 -23.01
N ALA A 66 -24.38 4.17 -21.88
CA ALA A 66 -23.92 5.45 -21.35
C ALA A 66 -22.89 6.10 -22.29
N ILE A 67 -21.93 5.32 -22.78
CA ILE A 67 -20.97 5.75 -23.80
C ILE A 67 -21.68 6.16 -25.10
N ALA A 68 -22.64 5.35 -25.57
CA ALA A 68 -23.39 5.65 -26.79
C ALA A 68 -24.28 6.90 -26.67
N ALA A 69 -24.78 7.18 -25.46
CA ALA A 69 -25.63 8.33 -25.18
C ALA A 69 -24.85 9.64 -24.96
N GLU A 70 -23.53 9.58 -24.70
CA GLU A 70 -22.72 10.74 -24.32
C GLU A 70 -22.83 11.90 -25.31
N SER A 71 -22.68 11.65 -26.62
CA SER A 71 -22.74 12.74 -27.62
C SER A 71 -24.06 13.50 -27.59
N ASN A 72 -25.18 12.80 -27.42
CA ASN A 72 -26.50 13.40 -27.37
C ASN A 72 -26.73 14.14 -26.06
N ARG A 73 -26.18 13.64 -24.94
CA ARG A 73 -26.25 14.32 -23.63
C ARG A 73 -25.48 15.63 -23.60
N LEU A 74 -24.42 15.74 -24.42
CA LEU A 74 -23.55 16.90 -24.48
C LEU A 74 -23.91 17.92 -25.56
N GLU A 75 -24.88 17.61 -26.43
CA GLU A 75 -25.28 18.47 -27.54
C GLU A 75 -25.73 19.86 -27.04
N GLY A 76 -25.03 20.91 -27.47
CA GLY A 76 -25.33 22.29 -27.10
C GLY A 76 -24.89 22.68 -25.67
N GLU A 77 -24.36 21.75 -24.87
CA GLU A 77 -24.00 22.05 -23.48
C GLU A 77 -22.75 22.94 -23.38
N VAL A 78 -21.76 22.72 -24.24
CA VAL A 78 -20.52 23.53 -24.27
C VAL A 78 -20.82 24.96 -24.74
N GLU A 79 -21.67 25.11 -25.76
CA GLU A 79 -22.13 26.41 -26.26
C GLU A 79 -22.82 27.19 -25.15
N LYS A 80 -23.75 26.57 -24.41
CA LYS A 80 -24.41 27.21 -23.26
C LYS A 80 -23.42 27.63 -22.17
N ILE A 81 -22.41 26.79 -21.86
CA ILE A 81 -21.36 27.13 -20.89
C ILE A 81 -20.59 28.38 -21.34
N ILE A 82 -20.27 28.47 -22.64
CA ILE A 82 -19.51 29.60 -23.21
C ILE A 82 -20.36 30.88 -23.27
N GLU A 83 -21.63 30.76 -23.68
CA GLU A 83 -22.53 31.91 -23.82
C GLU A 83 -22.99 32.47 -22.47
N THR A 84 -23.16 31.61 -21.47
CA THR A 84 -23.64 31.99 -20.14
C THR A 84 -22.64 31.53 -19.08
N GLU A 85 -21.76 32.42 -18.63
CA GLU A 85 -20.66 32.07 -17.72
C GLU A 85 -21.10 31.44 -16.39
N THR A 86 -22.32 31.74 -15.93
CA THR A 86 -22.94 31.20 -14.71
C THR A 86 -23.72 29.91 -14.94
N TYR A 87 -23.78 29.41 -16.17
CA TYR A 87 -24.50 28.18 -16.49
C TYR A 87 -23.78 26.96 -15.95
N TYR A 88 -24.52 26.14 -15.20
CA TYR A 88 -24.07 24.85 -14.71
C TYR A 88 -24.65 23.74 -15.61
N SER A 89 -23.77 23.01 -16.29
CA SER A 89 -24.17 21.83 -17.06
C SER A 89 -23.91 20.56 -16.25
N PHE A 90 -25.00 19.96 -15.76
CA PHE A 90 -24.95 18.65 -15.12
C PHE A 90 -24.38 17.59 -16.07
N ASN A 91 -24.82 17.59 -17.33
CA ASN A 91 -24.38 16.60 -18.30
C ASN A 91 -22.88 16.70 -18.62
N HIS A 92 -22.35 17.92 -18.79
CA HIS A 92 -20.92 18.13 -19.03
C HIS A 92 -20.07 17.70 -17.83
N GLN A 93 -20.59 17.87 -16.61
CA GLN A 93 -19.89 17.48 -15.39
C GLN A 93 -19.95 15.97 -15.11
N HIS A 94 -21.06 15.30 -15.41
CA HIS A 94 -21.29 13.92 -14.95
C HIS A 94 -21.24 12.88 -16.08
N TYR A 95 -21.65 13.21 -17.30
CA TYR A 95 -21.80 12.22 -18.38
C TYR A 95 -20.69 12.25 -19.43
N THR A 96 -19.48 12.69 -19.05
CA THR A 96 -18.32 12.85 -19.96
C THR A 96 -17.30 11.71 -19.83
N TYR A 97 -17.72 10.50 -20.20
CA TYR A 97 -16.92 9.27 -20.08
C TYR A 97 -15.83 9.17 -21.15
N LEU A 98 -16.11 9.57 -22.38
CA LEU A 98 -15.19 9.61 -23.51
C LEU A 98 -14.48 10.97 -23.60
N SER A 99 -15.26 12.06 -23.61
CA SER A 99 -14.77 13.40 -23.96
C SER A 99 -13.68 13.88 -23.01
N ARG A 100 -13.84 13.60 -21.71
CA ARG A 100 -12.86 13.99 -20.68
C ARG A 100 -11.58 13.13 -20.71
N GLY A 101 -11.55 12.04 -21.48
CA GLY A 101 -10.34 11.26 -21.76
C GLY A 101 -9.48 11.81 -22.90
N LYS A 102 -9.94 12.83 -23.64
CA LYS A 102 -9.21 13.47 -24.73
C LYS A 102 -8.24 14.52 -24.21
N TYR A 103 -7.20 14.10 -23.49
CA TYR A 103 -6.31 15.01 -22.77
C TYR A 103 -5.57 16.01 -23.65
N VAL A 104 -5.23 15.63 -24.89
CA VAL A 104 -4.51 16.52 -25.81
C VAL A 104 -5.31 17.78 -26.12
N GLU A 105 -6.62 17.67 -26.30
CA GLU A 105 -7.51 18.81 -26.59
C GLU A 105 -7.62 19.74 -25.38
N GLN A 106 -7.70 19.16 -24.19
CA GLN A 106 -7.76 19.89 -22.92
C GLN A 106 -6.46 20.68 -22.69
N LEU A 107 -5.31 20.01 -22.83
CA LEU A 107 -4.00 20.66 -22.66
C LEU A 107 -3.76 21.74 -23.72
N GLN A 108 -4.16 21.50 -24.98
CA GLN A 108 -4.10 22.54 -26.01
C GLN A 108 -4.95 23.76 -25.64
N ASN A 109 -6.09 23.58 -24.98
CA ASN A 109 -6.90 24.71 -24.51
C ASN A 109 -6.19 25.50 -23.40
N TRP A 110 -5.54 24.81 -22.46
CA TRP A 110 -4.77 25.42 -21.38
C TRP A 110 -3.50 26.13 -21.88
N MET A 111 -2.78 25.52 -22.82
CA MET A 111 -1.53 26.05 -23.37
C MET A 111 -1.71 27.25 -24.33
N LYS A 112 -2.96 27.67 -24.61
CA LYS A 112 -3.23 28.98 -25.23
C LYS A 112 -2.88 30.15 -24.30
N PHE A 113 -2.98 29.91 -22.99
CA PHE A 113 -2.83 30.94 -21.96
C PHE A 113 -1.53 30.80 -21.18
N PHE A 114 -1.11 29.57 -20.91
CA PHE A 114 0.07 29.30 -20.10
C PHE A 114 1.19 28.64 -20.93
N PRO A 115 2.44 29.12 -20.82
CA PRO A 115 3.60 28.45 -21.40
C PRO A 115 3.83 27.07 -20.78
N LYS A 116 4.50 26.18 -21.53
CA LYS A 116 4.70 24.77 -21.15
C LYS A 116 5.45 24.60 -19.83
N GLU A 117 6.34 25.54 -19.52
CA GLU A 117 7.18 25.55 -18.31
C GLU A 117 6.35 25.72 -17.02
N GLN A 118 5.13 26.24 -17.12
CA GLN A 118 4.20 26.33 -16.00
C GLN A 118 3.44 25.04 -15.71
N PHE A 119 3.69 23.95 -16.47
CA PHE A 119 3.02 22.66 -16.27
C PHE A 119 3.98 21.60 -15.76
N LEU A 120 3.58 20.93 -14.68
CA LEU A 120 4.05 19.59 -14.33
C LEU A 120 2.96 18.59 -14.69
N ILE A 121 3.23 17.72 -15.66
CA ILE A 121 2.28 16.68 -16.07
C ILE A 121 2.78 15.33 -15.56
N LEU A 122 1.94 14.64 -14.80
CA LEU A 122 2.23 13.37 -14.14
C LEU A 122 1.25 12.30 -14.63
N GLN A 123 1.68 11.04 -14.60
CA GLN A 123 0.80 9.89 -14.76
C GLN A 123 0.37 9.40 -13.38
N SER A 124 -0.92 9.08 -13.19
CA SER A 124 -1.40 8.54 -11.91
C SER A 124 -0.72 7.22 -11.57
N GLU A 125 -0.40 6.42 -12.59
CA GLU A 125 0.30 5.15 -12.45
C GLU A 125 1.69 5.35 -11.83
N ASP A 126 2.42 6.42 -12.20
CA ASP A 126 3.71 6.75 -11.59
C ASP A 126 3.54 7.23 -10.15
N LEU A 127 2.45 7.95 -9.84
CA LEU A 127 2.15 8.38 -8.48
C LEU A 127 1.86 7.19 -7.57
N PHE A 128 1.14 6.18 -8.07
CA PHE A 128 0.80 4.98 -7.30
C PHE A 128 1.97 4.01 -7.18
N ASN A 129 2.71 3.76 -8.27
CA ASN A 129 3.80 2.78 -8.29
C ASN A 129 5.13 3.34 -7.76
N HIS A 130 5.36 4.65 -7.89
CA HIS A 130 6.60 5.33 -7.50
C HIS A 130 6.29 6.64 -6.75
N PRO A 131 5.56 6.59 -5.62
CA PRO A 131 5.04 7.78 -4.94
C PRO A 131 6.15 8.76 -4.53
N GLN A 132 7.24 8.25 -3.94
CA GLN A 132 8.36 9.10 -3.53
C GLN A 132 9.04 9.79 -4.72
N GLU A 133 9.28 9.07 -5.81
CA GLU A 133 9.91 9.64 -7.01
C GLU A 133 9.01 10.69 -7.66
N THR A 134 7.72 10.39 -7.77
CA THR A 134 6.72 11.31 -8.33
C THR A 134 6.61 12.57 -7.48
N MET A 135 6.59 12.44 -6.17
CA MET A 135 6.51 13.58 -5.27
C MET A 135 7.80 14.40 -5.21
N ASN A 136 8.97 13.79 -5.38
CA ASN A 136 10.21 14.53 -5.59
C ASN A 136 10.13 15.45 -6.84
N LYS A 137 9.45 15.02 -7.90
CA LYS A 137 9.19 15.89 -9.07
C LYS A 137 8.27 17.05 -8.70
N VAL A 138 7.24 16.82 -7.88
CA VAL A 138 6.33 17.85 -7.38
C VAL A 138 7.06 18.87 -6.50
N PHE A 139 7.83 18.41 -5.51
CA PHE A 139 8.61 19.29 -4.64
C PHE A 139 9.57 20.17 -5.44
N LYS A 140 10.33 19.55 -6.36
CA LYS A 140 11.22 20.29 -7.26
C LYS A 140 10.47 21.31 -8.10
N PHE A 141 9.31 20.94 -8.66
CA PHE A 141 8.52 21.86 -9.47
C PHE A 141 7.97 23.02 -8.67
N LEU A 142 7.62 22.82 -7.40
CA LEU A 142 7.12 23.85 -6.48
C LEU A 142 8.23 24.64 -5.78
N ASP A 143 9.51 24.37 -6.08
CA ASP A 143 10.69 24.95 -5.39
C ASP A 143 10.74 24.62 -3.89
N LEU A 144 10.22 23.45 -3.50
CA LEU A 144 10.27 22.93 -2.13
C LEU A 144 11.46 21.98 -1.93
N LYS A 145 11.95 21.92 -0.68
CA LYS A 145 12.92 20.91 -0.28
C LYS A 145 12.28 19.51 -0.38
N PRO A 146 12.98 18.49 -0.88
CA PRO A 146 12.48 17.12 -0.87
C PRO A 146 12.20 16.65 0.56
N GLU A 147 11.09 15.97 0.75
CA GLU A 147 10.70 15.37 2.03
C GLU A 147 10.29 13.91 1.81
N LEU A 148 10.54 13.06 2.81
CA LEU A 148 10.12 11.66 2.77
C LEU A 148 8.63 11.57 3.03
N ILE A 149 7.94 10.75 2.24
CA ILE A 149 6.51 10.51 2.39
C ILE A 149 6.36 9.23 3.19
N ASP A 150 6.31 9.38 4.50
CA ASP A 150 6.24 8.26 5.44
C ASP A 150 4.85 7.60 5.53
N ASP A 151 3.80 8.25 5.01
CA ASP A 151 2.39 7.82 5.14
C ASP A 151 1.59 7.94 3.82
N TYR A 152 1.95 7.20 2.76
CA TYR A 152 1.00 7.01 1.66
C TYR A 152 -0.11 6.05 2.11
N ILE A 153 -1.17 6.60 2.70
CA ILE A 153 -2.42 5.88 2.90
C ILE A 153 -3.15 5.91 1.57
N ASP A 154 -3.10 4.81 0.82
CA ASP A 154 -3.89 4.72 -0.40
C ASP A 154 -5.38 4.83 -0.02
N GLY A 155 -6.06 5.78 -0.64
CA GLY A 155 -7.50 5.92 -0.46
C GLY A 155 -8.16 4.73 -1.13
N LYS A 156 -8.50 3.69 -0.34
CA LYS A 156 -9.19 2.44 -0.74
C LYS A 156 -9.41 2.35 -2.25
N GLU A 157 -8.52 1.67 -2.96
CA GLU A 157 -8.73 1.33 -4.36
C GLU A 157 -10.00 0.49 -4.46
N GLU A 158 -11.12 1.11 -4.89
CA GLU A 158 -12.36 0.37 -5.10
C GLU A 158 -12.16 -0.52 -6.32
N GLN A 159 -12.36 -1.84 -6.13
CA GLN A 159 -12.28 -2.83 -7.20
C GLN A 159 -13.10 -2.36 -8.40
N THR A 160 -12.42 -2.11 -9.52
CA THR A 160 -13.09 -1.81 -10.78
C THR A 160 -13.78 -3.10 -11.26
N PRO A 161 -15.10 -3.10 -11.48
CA PRO A 161 -15.82 -4.31 -11.89
C PRO A 161 -15.27 -4.89 -13.20
N GLU A 162 -15.32 -6.22 -13.34
CA GLU A 162 -14.93 -6.90 -14.58
C GLU A 162 -15.78 -6.38 -15.76
N ILE A 163 -15.10 -5.96 -16.82
CA ILE A 163 -15.73 -5.40 -18.02
C ILE A 163 -15.66 -6.44 -19.13
N ASN A 164 -16.69 -6.47 -19.98
CA ASN A 164 -16.61 -7.31 -21.17
C ASN A 164 -15.43 -6.86 -22.05
N SER A 165 -14.77 -7.83 -22.67
CA SER A 165 -13.60 -7.61 -23.52
C SER A 165 -13.90 -6.71 -24.73
N GLU A 166 -15.13 -6.75 -25.24
CA GLU A 166 -15.58 -5.95 -26.39
C GLU A 166 -15.61 -4.45 -26.10
N THR A 167 -16.14 -4.03 -24.96
CA THR A 167 -16.22 -2.62 -24.53
C THR A 167 -14.82 -2.07 -24.29
N TYR A 168 -13.95 -2.88 -23.68
CA TYR A 168 -12.55 -2.50 -23.48
C TYR A 168 -11.83 -2.28 -24.81
N GLN A 169 -12.06 -3.16 -25.80
CA GLN A 169 -11.52 -3.02 -27.14
C GLN A 169 -12.06 -1.75 -27.83
N GLN A 170 -13.36 -1.49 -27.76
CA GLN A 170 -13.97 -0.27 -28.33
C GLN A 170 -13.36 1.00 -27.73
N LEU A 171 -13.18 1.07 -26.42
CA LEU A 171 -12.52 2.20 -25.75
C LEU A 171 -11.06 2.33 -26.18
N THR A 172 -10.35 1.21 -26.34
CA THR A 172 -8.96 1.19 -26.83
C THR A 172 -8.87 1.79 -28.23
N GLU A 173 -9.72 1.35 -29.15
CA GLU A 173 -9.79 1.88 -30.52
C GLU A 173 -10.18 3.36 -30.52
N TYR A 174 -11.14 3.76 -29.68
CA TYR A 174 -11.58 5.14 -29.56
C TYR A 174 -10.47 6.09 -29.09
N PHE A 175 -9.70 5.71 -28.06
CA PHE A 175 -8.67 6.58 -27.48
C PHE A 175 -7.33 6.55 -28.23
N GLN A 176 -7.08 5.54 -29.07
CA GLN A 176 -5.83 5.38 -29.82
C GLN A 176 -5.37 6.66 -30.55
N PRO A 177 -6.19 7.34 -31.38
CA PRO A 177 -5.76 8.53 -32.10
C PRO A 177 -5.47 9.72 -31.16
N TYR A 178 -6.18 9.85 -30.04
CA TYR A 178 -5.96 10.92 -29.07
C TYR A 178 -4.70 10.68 -28.24
N ASN A 179 -4.44 9.44 -27.86
CA ASN A 179 -3.23 9.03 -27.15
C ASN A 179 -1.98 9.21 -28.00
N GLN A 180 -2.08 8.88 -29.30
CA GLN A 180 -1.00 9.15 -30.24
C GLN A 180 -0.70 10.65 -30.33
N LYS A 181 -1.73 11.48 -30.51
CA LYS A 181 -1.57 12.96 -30.53
C LYS A 181 -0.99 13.50 -29.22
N LEU A 182 -1.41 12.97 -28.07
CA LEU A 182 -0.88 13.38 -26.76
C LEU A 182 0.62 13.07 -26.65
N ASN A 183 1.03 11.86 -27.06
CA ASN A 183 2.42 11.47 -27.09
C ASN A 183 3.25 12.36 -28.02
N GLU A 184 2.73 12.69 -29.21
CA GLU A 184 3.40 13.62 -30.13
C GLU A 184 3.49 15.04 -29.54
N TYR A 185 2.47 15.47 -28.78
CA TYR A 185 2.36 16.83 -28.24
C TYR A 185 3.25 17.07 -27.00
N ILE A 186 3.28 16.12 -26.06
CA ILE A 186 3.97 16.28 -24.77
C ILE A 186 4.85 15.09 -24.36
N GLY A 187 4.94 14.03 -25.19
CA GLY A 187 5.80 12.87 -24.92
C GLY A 187 5.21 11.84 -23.95
N ILE A 188 3.95 11.98 -23.54
CA ILE A 188 3.29 11.03 -22.63
C ILE A 188 2.76 9.82 -23.41
N LYS A 189 3.12 8.63 -22.94
CA LYS A 189 2.57 7.37 -23.41
C LYS A 189 1.79 6.71 -22.30
N PHE A 190 0.50 6.47 -22.53
CA PHE A 190 -0.23 5.54 -21.70
C PHE A 190 0.17 4.13 -22.09
N HIS A 191 0.63 3.36 -21.11
CA HIS A 191 0.77 1.92 -21.27
C HIS A 191 -0.62 1.38 -21.61
N LYS A 192 -0.72 0.49 -22.62
CA LYS A 192 -1.92 -0.34 -22.75
C LYS A 192 -2.15 -1.02 -21.40
N LYS A 193 -3.39 -1.26 -20.98
CA LYS A 193 -3.59 -2.32 -19.99
C LYS A 193 -3.02 -3.55 -20.66
N ILE A 194 -1.88 -3.98 -20.15
CA ILE A 194 -1.03 -4.94 -20.81
C ILE A 194 -1.84 -6.24 -20.88
N ASP A 195 -2.26 -6.65 -22.08
CA ASP A 195 -2.60 -8.04 -22.44
C ASP A 195 -1.32 -8.87 -22.67
N HIS A 196 -0.19 -8.50 -22.03
CA HIS A 196 0.74 -9.55 -21.64
C HIS A 196 0.11 -10.25 -20.44
N PRO A 197 0.29 -11.57 -20.27
CA PRO A 197 0.18 -12.10 -18.93
C PRO A 197 1.09 -11.20 -18.09
N ILE A 198 0.52 -10.35 -17.23
CA ILE A 198 1.29 -9.74 -16.15
C ILE A 198 1.96 -10.96 -15.55
N ASN A 199 3.29 -11.02 -15.67
CA ASN A 199 4.04 -12.10 -15.07
C ASN A 199 4.05 -11.77 -13.59
N TYR A 200 2.88 -11.94 -12.98
CA TYR A 200 2.54 -11.55 -11.64
C TYR A 200 3.58 -12.20 -10.74
N GLN A 201 4.54 -11.38 -10.30
CA GLN A 201 5.71 -11.90 -9.62
C GLN A 201 5.27 -12.39 -8.26
N LYS A 202 5.66 -13.62 -7.94
CA LYS A 202 5.41 -14.18 -6.62
C LYS A 202 6.46 -13.62 -5.65
N PRO A 203 6.11 -13.45 -4.36
CA PRO A 203 7.12 -13.24 -3.34
C PRO A 203 8.12 -14.41 -3.35
N HIS A 204 9.38 -14.10 -3.03
CA HIS A 204 10.46 -15.06 -2.85
C HIS A 204 10.68 -15.39 -1.37
N PHE A 205 10.26 -14.47 -0.49
CA PHE A 205 10.31 -14.65 0.96
C PHE A 205 9.14 -13.93 1.63
N LEU A 206 8.81 -14.35 2.85
CA LEU A 206 7.89 -13.65 3.75
C LEU A 206 8.58 -13.44 5.10
N ILE A 207 8.57 -12.21 5.62
CA ILE A 207 8.87 -11.93 7.03
C ILE A 207 7.56 -12.06 7.80
N ILE A 208 7.30 -13.24 8.36
CA ILE A 208 5.99 -13.58 8.92
C ILE A 208 5.79 -13.09 10.35
N GLY A 209 6.85 -12.62 11.01
CA GLY A 209 6.76 -12.19 12.40
C GLY A 209 8.10 -12.08 13.11
N ALA A 210 8.10 -11.90 14.43
CA ALA A 210 6.92 -11.65 15.25
C ALA A 210 6.63 -10.13 15.39
N GLN A 211 5.37 -9.78 15.61
CA GLN A 211 4.97 -8.40 15.87
C GLN A 211 5.80 -7.79 17.03
N LYS A 212 6.28 -6.56 16.84
CA LYS A 212 7.14 -5.81 17.80
C LYS A 212 8.55 -6.38 18.01
N CYS A 213 9.04 -7.20 17.08
CA CYS A 213 10.39 -7.78 17.09
C CYS A 213 11.33 -7.15 16.04
N GLY A 214 10.99 -5.97 15.50
CA GLY A 214 11.87 -5.28 14.53
C GLY A 214 11.73 -5.74 13.07
N THR A 215 10.60 -6.36 12.72
CA THR A 215 10.28 -6.78 11.34
C THR A 215 10.39 -5.64 10.32
N ASN A 216 9.90 -4.45 10.67
CA ASN A 216 10.01 -3.27 9.78
C ASN A 216 11.48 -2.87 9.54
N SER A 217 12.32 -2.89 10.58
CA SER A 217 13.75 -2.61 10.41
C SER A 217 14.43 -3.67 9.54
N LEU A 218 14.14 -4.96 9.77
CA LEU A 218 14.68 -6.03 8.93
C LEU A 218 14.27 -5.85 7.46
N TYR A 219 12.99 -5.57 7.19
CA TYR A 219 12.49 -5.36 5.85
C TYR A 219 13.19 -4.19 5.15
N ASN A 220 13.31 -3.05 5.84
CA ASN A 220 13.99 -1.86 5.32
C ASN A 220 15.48 -2.11 5.05
N TYR A 221 16.17 -2.89 5.89
CA TYR A 221 17.56 -3.26 5.64
C TYR A 221 17.70 -4.18 4.42
N LEU A 222 16.70 -5.04 4.19
CA LEU A 222 16.72 -5.99 3.11
C LEU A 222 16.51 -5.32 1.74
N VAL A 223 15.58 -4.38 1.64
CA VAL A 223 15.30 -3.64 0.38
C VAL A 223 16.40 -2.64 0.00
N GLN A 224 17.36 -2.37 0.88
CA GLN A 224 18.59 -1.67 0.54
C GLN A 224 19.53 -2.52 -0.33
N HIS A 225 19.37 -3.85 -0.34
CA HIS A 225 20.18 -4.74 -1.16
C HIS A 225 19.83 -4.54 -2.66
N PRO A 226 20.81 -4.37 -3.57
CA PRO A 226 20.56 -4.04 -4.99
C PRO A 226 19.85 -5.13 -5.81
N LEU A 227 19.64 -6.31 -5.22
CA LEU A 227 18.93 -7.45 -5.80
C LEU A 227 17.62 -7.76 -5.07
N VAL A 228 17.14 -6.83 -4.24
CA VAL A 228 15.86 -6.95 -3.55
C VAL A 228 15.01 -5.74 -3.91
N ALA A 229 13.89 -5.98 -4.57
CA ALA A 229 12.88 -4.95 -4.83
C ALA A 229 11.87 -4.92 -3.68
N ALA A 230 11.55 -3.72 -3.21
CA ALA A 230 10.46 -3.50 -2.26
C ALA A 230 9.10 -3.88 -2.88
N SER A 231 8.19 -4.37 -2.06
CA SER A 231 6.77 -4.44 -2.42
C SER A 231 6.19 -3.03 -2.50
N LEU A 232 5.14 -2.85 -3.30
CA LEU A 232 4.47 -1.57 -3.48
C LEU A 232 3.81 -1.09 -2.19
N GLN A 233 3.37 -2.03 -1.35
CA GLN A 233 2.77 -1.78 -0.04
C GLN A 233 3.58 -2.46 1.07
N HIS A 234 3.72 -1.79 2.21
CA HIS A 234 4.21 -2.40 3.45
C HIS A 234 3.09 -3.16 4.17
N GLU A 235 3.42 -4.32 4.74
CA GLU A 235 2.48 -5.24 5.42
C GLU A 235 1.20 -5.51 4.59
N ILE A 236 1.29 -6.30 3.51
CA ILE A 236 0.19 -6.50 2.55
C ILE A 236 -1.01 -7.21 3.19
N HIS A 237 -0.76 -8.05 4.20
CA HIS A 237 -1.80 -8.73 4.97
C HIS A 237 -2.74 -9.58 4.08
N TYR A 238 -2.20 -10.13 2.99
CA TYR A 238 -2.94 -11.05 2.10
C TYR A 238 -3.39 -12.33 2.81
N PHE A 239 -2.48 -13.06 3.44
CA PHE A 239 -2.82 -14.36 4.01
C PHE A 239 -3.66 -14.30 5.30
N ASP A 240 -3.84 -13.13 5.91
CA ASP A 240 -4.68 -12.92 7.10
C ASP A 240 -5.93 -12.07 6.79
N LEU A 241 -5.78 -10.75 6.64
CA LEU A 241 -6.88 -9.78 6.60
C LEU A 241 -7.53 -9.66 5.22
N ASN A 242 -6.76 -9.86 4.15
CA ASN A 242 -7.15 -9.64 2.76
C ASN A 242 -7.23 -10.96 1.97
N PHE A 243 -7.48 -12.09 2.63
CA PHE A 243 -7.47 -13.41 1.97
C PHE A 243 -8.69 -13.65 1.08
N ASP A 244 -9.74 -12.83 1.23
CA ASP A 244 -10.87 -12.76 0.32
C ASP A 244 -10.53 -12.10 -1.02
N GLN A 245 -9.40 -11.40 -1.12
CA GLN A 245 -8.88 -10.88 -2.37
C GLN A 245 -8.34 -12.02 -3.25
N ASP A 246 -8.41 -11.84 -4.56
CA ASP A 246 -7.86 -12.85 -5.47
C ASP A 246 -6.31 -12.86 -5.44
N LEU A 247 -5.73 -13.95 -5.91
CA LEU A 247 -4.28 -14.09 -5.97
C LEU A 247 -3.61 -13.10 -6.93
N LYS A 248 -4.35 -12.53 -7.90
CA LYS A 248 -3.80 -11.53 -8.83
C LYS A 248 -3.60 -10.20 -8.09
N TRP A 249 -4.54 -9.80 -7.25
CA TRP A 249 -4.44 -8.64 -6.37
C TRP A 249 -3.22 -8.76 -5.46
N TYR A 250 -2.99 -9.93 -4.87
CA TYR A 250 -1.80 -10.13 -4.04
C TYR A 250 -0.52 -9.94 -4.85
N LYS A 251 -0.45 -10.55 -6.03
CA LYS A 251 0.74 -10.48 -6.85
C LYS A 251 0.94 -9.10 -7.50
N SER A 252 -0.11 -8.29 -7.65
CA SER A 252 0.03 -6.90 -8.12
C SER A 252 0.68 -6.00 -7.10
N GLN A 253 0.84 -6.43 -5.84
CA GLN A 253 1.57 -5.69 -4.81
C GLN A 253 3.09 -5.80 -4.95
N PHE A 254 3.59 -6.55 -5.94
CA PHE A 254 5.01 -6.69 -6.22
C PHE A 254 5.35 -6.05 -7.57
N PRO A 255 6.49 -5.33 -7.67
CA PRO A 255 6.90 -4.74 -8.93
C PRO A 255 7.29 -5.81 -9.96
N GLU A 256 7.35 -5.42 -11.23
CA GLU A 256 8.00 -6.22 -12.24
C GLU A 256 9.51 -6.34 -11.91
N LEU A 257 10.05 -7.57 -12.00
CA LEU A 257 11.42 -7.86 -11.58
C LEU A 257 12.30 -8.18 -12.78
N GLU A 258 13.47 -7.55 -12.81
CA GLU A 258 14.56 -7.99 -13.69
C GLU A 258 15.09 -9.37 -13.27
N PRO A 259 15.61 -10.18 -14.20
CA PRO A 259 16.17 -11.49 -13.88
C PRO A 259 17.24 -11.42 -12.77
N GLY A 260 17.04 -12.18 -11.69
CA GLY A 260 17.95 -12.24 -10.55
C GLY A 260 17.62 -11.27 -9.40
N ILE A 261 16.64 -10.39 -9.56
CA ILE A 261 16.08 -9.59 -8.45
C ILE A 261 14.99 -10.41 -7.76
N ILE A 262 14.98 -10.40 -6.43
CA ILE A 262 13.92 -11.01 -5.62
C ILE A 262 13.05 -9.94 -4.96
N THR A 263 11.88 -10.34 -4.48
CA THR A 263 10.97 -9.48 -3.71
C THR A 263 10.27 -10.29 -2.63
N GLY A 264 9.63 -9.63 -1.69
CA GLY A 264 8.87 -10.24 -0.61
C GLY A 264 8.17 -9.19 0.23
N GLU A 265 7.46 -9.65 1.24
CA GLU A 265 6.70 -8.78 2.14
C GLU A 265 6.97 -9.10 3.62
N SER A 266 6.47 -8.24 4.49
CA SER A 266 6.56 -8.37 5.94
C SER A 266 5.21 -8.10 6.59
N SER A 267 4.47 -9.15 6.97
CA SER A 267 3.20 -9.04 7.70
C SER A 267 3.30 -9.78 9.03
N PRO A 268 3.65 -9.11 10.14
CA PRO A 268 4.04 -9.78 11.38
C PRO A 268 2.93 -10.55 12.11
N TYR A 269 1.67 -10.35 11.70
CA TYR A 269 0.52 -11.09 12.22
C TYR A 269 0.45 -12.52 11.66
N TYR A 270 1.08 -12.79 10.51
CA TYR A 270 1.13 -14.11 9.89
C TYR A 270 1.58 -15.21 10.84
N LEU A 271 2.63 -14.95 11.63
CA LEU A 271 3.17 -15.93 12.57
C LEU A 271 2.12 -16.42 13.58
N PHE A 272 1.22 -15.54 14.01
CA PHE A 272 0.24 -15.82 15.06
C PHE A 272 -1.15 -16.21 14.52
N HIS A 273 -1.50 -15.86 13.29
CA HIS A 273 -2.82 -16.16 12.73
C HIS A 273 -3.01 -17.66 12.46
N PRO A 274 -4.09 -18.30 12.95
CA PRO A 274 -4.21 -19.76 12.94
C PRO A 274 -4.34 -20.38 11.54
N LEU A 275 -4.88 -19.64 10.56
CA LEU A 275 -5.08 -20.13 9.19
C LEU A 275 -3.94 -19.80 8.23
N VAL A 276 -3.08 -18.84 8.56
CA VAL A 276 -2.04 -18.37 7.62
C VAL A 276 -1.07 -19.47 7.20
N PRO A 277 -0.56 -20.35 8.09
CA PRO A 277 0.37 -21.41 7.68
C PRO A 277 -0.16 -22.25 6.51
N GLN A 278 -1.41 -22.70 6.60
CA GLN A 278 -2.03 -23.54 5.57
C GLN A 278 -2.24 -22.74 4.29
N ARG A 279 -2.75 -21.50 4.38
CA ARG A 279 -2.97 -20.63 3.22
C ARG A 279 -1.68 -20.35 2.45
N VAL A 280 -0.58 -20.09 3.15
CA VAL A 280 0.74 -19.89 2.51
C VAL A 280 1.20 -21.19 1.85
N PHE A 281 1.02 -22.34 2.50
CA PHE A 281 1.47 -23.62 1.94
C PHE A 281 0.69 -24.02 0.68
N ASP A 282 -0.62 -23.79 0.67
CA ASP A 282 -1.50 -24.13 -0.46
C ASP A 282 -1.12 -23.36 -1.73
N ILE A 283 -0.61 -22.13 -1.58
CA ILE A 283 -0.22 -21.26 -2.71
C ILE A 283 1.29 -21.35 -3.00
N TYR A 284 2.12 -21.38 -1.97
CA TYR A 284 3.58 -21.32 -2.05
C TYR A 284 4.26 -22.33 -1.11
N PRO A 285 4.21 -23.64 -1.42
CA PRO A 285 4.73 -24.68 -0.53
C PRO A 285 6.24 -24.57 -0.28
N GLN A 286 6.98 -23.93 -1.17
CA GLN A 286 8.44 -23.75 -1.09
C GLN A 286 8.87 -22.34 -0.60
N MET A 287 7.98 -21.62 0.07
CA MET A 287 8.25 -20.26 0.55
C MET A 287 9.41 -20.21 1.56
N LYS A 288 10.30 -19.22 1.44
CA LYS A 288 11.30 -18.90 2.48
C LYS A 288 10.66 -18.00 3.54
N LEU A 289 10.70 -18.42 4.80
CA LEU A 289 9.99 -17.79 5.91
C LEU A 289 11.02 -17.22 6.91
N ILE A 290 10.92 -15.94 7.24
CA ILE A 290 11.81 -15.27 8.17
C ILE A 290 11.04 -14.83 9.40
N ILE A 291 11.62 -15.09 10.57
CA ILE A 291 11.04 -14.79 11.88
C ILE A 291 12.08 -14.05 12.73
N LEU A 292 11.71 -12.93 13.32
CA LEU A 292 12.43 -12.31 14.43
C LEU A 292 11.71 -12.59 15.74
N LEU A 293 12.47 -13.05 16.73
CA LEU A 293 12.01 -13.22 18.09
C LEU A 293 12.69 -12.20 18.99
N ARG A 294 11.95 -11.72 19.99
CA ARG A 294 12.42 -10.82 21.05
C ARG A 294 12.07 -11.43 22.38
N ASN A 295 12.74 -11.03 23.47
CA ASN A 295 12.23 -11.27 24.82
C ASN A 295 10.69 -11.05 24.88
N PRO A 296 9.89 -12.09 25.20
CA PRO A 296 8.44 -12.04 25.07
C PRO A 296 7.78 -11.07 26.07
N ALA A 297 8.39 -10.81 27.23
CA ALA A 297 7.92 -9.80 28.17
C ALA A 297 8.06 -8.40 27.57
N GLU A 298 9.23 -8.09 27.00
CA GLU A 298 9.43 -6.81 26.32
C GLU A 298 8.55 -6.64 25.09
N ARG A 299 8.34 -7.72 24.33
CA ARG A 299 7.43 -7.75 23.19
C ARG A 299 5.99 -7.45 23.62
N ALA A 300 5.50 -8.09 24.69
CA ALA A 300 4.16 -7.86 25.23
C ALA A 300 3.96 -6.40 25.66
N ILE A 301 4.93 -5.83 26.37
CA ILE A 301 4.90 -4.42 26.79
C ILE A 301 4.91 -3.48 25.56
N SER A 302 5.77 -3.76 24.58
CA SER A 302 5.84 -2.99 23.34
C SER A 302 4.54 -3.05 22.53
N HIS A 303 3.86 -4.20 22.56
CA HIS A 303 2.56 -4.40 21.92
C HIS A 303 1.48 -3.60 22.65
N TYR A 304 1.39 -3.70 23.98
CA TYR A 304 0.47 -2.89 24.77
C TYR A 304 0.58 -1.38 24.46
N TYR A 305 1.80 -0.81 24.52
CA TYR A 305 1.97 0.61 24.24
C TYR A 305 1.71 0.99 22.78
N HIS A 306 1.83 0.03 21.85
CA HIS A 306 1.43 0.25 20.47
C HIS A 306 -0.09 0.40 20.36
N GLU A 307 -0.87 -0.49 21.00
CA GLU A 307 -2.33 -0.42 21.03
C GLU A 307 -2.83 0.84 21.75
N VAL A 308 -2.19 1.23 22.87
CA VAL A 308 -2.51 2.49 23.55
C VAL A 308 -2.29 3.69 22.63
N ARG A 309 -1.19 3.72 21.87
CA ARG A 309 -0.89 4.81 20.92
C ARG A 309 -1.91 4.88 19.77
N LEU A 310 -2.42 3.72 19.32
CA LEU A 310 -3.47 3.65 18.31
C LEU A 310 -4.87 4.00 18.88
N GLY A 311 -4.99 4.19 20.19
CA GLY A 311 -6.27 4.44 20.86
C GLY A 311 -7.17 3.21 20.96
N THR A 312 -6.64 2.02 20.68
CA THR A 312 -7.39 0.75 20.77
C THR A 312 -7.43 0.24 22.20
N GLU A 313 -6.35 0.39 22.97
CA GLU A 313 -6.31 0.01 24.38
C GLU A 313 -6.50 1.20 25.32
N THR A 314 -7.46 1.08 26.23
CA THR A 314 -7.78 2.09 27.24
C THR A 314 -7.52 1.63 28.67
N LEU A 315 -7.32 0.32 28.86
CA LEU A 315 -7.01 -0.25 30.17
C LEU A 315 -5.54 -0.04 30.53
N THR A 316 -5.22 -0.10 31.82
CA THR A 316 -3.83 -0.21 32.26
C THR A 316 -3.22 -1.54 31.79
N LEU A 317 -1.89 -1.63 31.69
CA LEU A 317 -1.21 -2.87 31.25
C LEU A 317 -1.66 -4.10 32.05
N LYS A 318 -1.79 -3.97 33.37
CA LYS A 318 -2.22 -5.07 34.25
C LYS A 318 -3.66 -5.51 33.97
N GLU A 319 -4.58 -4.56 33.79
CA GLU A 319 -5.99 -4.83 33.49
C GLU A 319 -6.18 -5.38 32.07
N ALA A 320 -5.39 -4.88 31.11
CA ALA A 320 -5.37 -5.35 29.73
C ALA A 320 -4.95 -6.83 29.66
N ILE A 321 -3.86 -7.19 30.34
CA ILE A 321 -3.40 -8.58 30.48
C ILE A 321 -4.46 -9.44 31.16
N ALA A 322 -5.06 -8.97 32.26
CA ALA A 322 -6.09 -9.72 32.98
C ALA A 322 -7.37 -9.95 32.14
N SER A 323 -7.66 -9.03 31.21
CA SER A 323 -8.84 -9.10 30.34
C SER A 323 -8.62 -9.93 29.08
N GLU A 324 -7.37 -10.23 28.71
CA GLU A 324 -7.00 -10.92 27.46
C GLU A 324 -7.75 -12.25 27.29
N GLN A 325 -7.74 -13.13 28.29
CA GLN A 325 -8.42 -14.43 28.19
C GLN A 325 -9.92 -14.29 27.91
N THR A 326 -10.58 -13.31 28.51
CA THR A 326 -12.00 -13.03 28.30
C THR A 326 -12.26 -12.47 26.90
N ARG A 327 -11.41 -11.53 26.43
CA ARG A 327 -11.51 -10.92 25.10
C ARG A 327 -11.32 -11.92 23.97
N LEU A 328 -10.49 -12.95 24.18
CA LEU A 328 -10.17 -13.95 23.16
C LEU A 328 -11.07 -15.18 23.17
N LYS A 329 -11.96 -15.31 24.17
CA LYS A 329 -12.81 -16.50 24.32
C LYS A 329 -13.70 -16.68 23.08
N GLY A 330 -13.49 -17.78 22.34
CA GLY A 330 -14.26 -18.12 21.15
C GLY A 330 -13.78 -17.46 19.86
N GLU A 331 -12.77 -16.58 19.91
CA GLU A 331 -12.34 -15.82 18.73
C GLU A 331 -11.58 -16.70 17.74
N VAL A 332 -10.71 -17.59 18.23
CA VAL A 332 -9.97 -18.54 17.38
C VAL A 332 -10.93 -19.52 16.70
N GLU A 333 -11.92 -20.03 17.42
CA GLU A 333 -12.93 -20.93 16.88
C GLU A 333 -13.74 -20.25 15.76
N LYS A 334 -14.10 -18.97 15.92
CA LYS A 334 -14.78 -18.19 14.87
C LYS A 334 -13.90 -17.99 13.63
N ILE A 335 -12.62 -17.67 13.83
CA ILE A 335 -11.65 -17.53 12.71
C ILE A 335 -11.56 -18.84 11.92
N ILE A 336 -11.48 -19.99 12.61
CA ILE A 336 -11.37 -21.30 11.95
C ILE A 336 -12.68 -21.69 11.24
N GLN A 337 -13.84 -21.37 11.83
CA GLN A 337 -15.14 -21.72 11.26
C GLN A 337 -15.53 -20.88 10.04
N THR A 338 -15.11 -19.61 10.02
CA THR A 338 -15.45 -18.66 8.96
C THR A 338 -14.17 -18.04 8.44
N GLU A 339 -13.70 -18.50 7.28
CA GLU A 339 -12.40 -18.16 6.74
C GLU A 339 -12.17 -16.64 6.57
N THR A 340 -13.21 -15.88 6.24
CA THR A 340 -13.18 -14.43 6.07
C THR A 340 -13.49 -13.64 7.35
N TYR A 341 -13.60 -14.31 8.51
CA TYR A 341 -13.92 -13.65 9.76
C TYR A 341 -12.74 -12.85 10.30
N TYR A 342 -12.95 -11.55 10.41
CA TYR A 342 -12.04 -10.63 11.06
C TYR A 342 -12.29 -10.58 12.58
N SER A 343 -11.30 -10.99 13.38
CA SER A 343 -11.32 -10.82 14.84
C SER A 343 -10.46 -9.65 15.27
N PHE A 344 -11.12 -8.53 15.62
CA PHE A 344 -10.46 -7.37 16.21
C PHE A 344 -9.70 -7.75 17.50
N ASN A 345 -10.33 -8.53 18.38
CA ASN A 345 -9.73 -8.90 19.66
C ASN A 345 -8.47 -9.77 19.48
N HIS A 346 -8.50 -10.73 18.55
CA HIS A 346 -7.35 -11.58 18.27
C HIS A 346 -6.19 -10.79 17.65
N GLN A 347 -6.49 -9.83 16.78
CA GLN A 347 -5.46 -8.97 16.20
C GLN A 347 -4.82 -8.05 17.26
N HIS A 348 -5.63 -7.37 18.05
CA HIS A 348 -5.18 -6.24 18.87
C HIS A 348 -4.85 -6.60 20.33
N TYR A 349 -5.58 -7.52 20.98
CA TYR A 349 -5.52 -7.71 22.44
C TYR A 349 -4.77 -8.97 22.91
N THR A 350 -3.78 -9.42 22.14
CA THR A 350 -3.04 -10.67 22.35
C THR A 350 -1.63 -10.43 22.92
N TYR A 351 -1.58 -9.82 24.10
CA TYR A 351 -0.32 -9.43 24.76
C TYR A 351 0.46 -10.62 25.32
N LEU A 352 -0.22 -11.59 25.90
CA LEU A 352 0.38 -12.84 26.39
C LEU A 352 0.46 -13.88 25.28
N ALA A 353 -0.63 -14.10 24.55
CA ALA A 353 -0.75 -15.19 23.58
C ALA A 353 0.34 -15.12 22.48
N ARG A 354 0.60 -13.94 21.92
CA ARG A 354 1.66 -13.75 20.89
C ARG A 354 3.08 -13.95 21.42
N GLY A 355 3.30 -13.90 22.74
CA GLY A 355 4.60 -14.18 23.36
C GLY A 355 4.91 -15.67 23.50
N LYS A 356 3.92 -16.56 23.28
CA LYS A 356 4.09 -18.02 23.32
C LYS A 356 4.60 -18.54 21.97
N TYR A 357 5.83 -18.19 21.61
CA TYR A 357 6.37 -18.49 20.27
C TYR A 357 6.42 -19.98 19.93
N ILE A 358 6.58 -20.87 20.93
CA ILE A 358 6.58 -22.32 20.70
C ILE A 358 5.28 -22.81 20.04
N GLU A 359 4.12 -22.29 20.47
CA GLU A 359 2.82 -22.69 19.93
C GLU A 359 2.71 -22.25 18.45
N GLN A 360 3.14 -21.03 18.16
CA GLN A 360 3.15 -20.47 16.80
C GLN A 360 4.11 -21.24 15.88
N LEU A 361 5.34 -21.49 16.33
CA LEU A 361 6.33 -22.22 15.54
C LEU A 361 5.93 -23.66 15.29
N GLN A 362 5.29 -24.34 16.24
CA GLN A 362 4.74 -25.68 16.02
C GLN A 362 3.66 -25.68 14.93
N ASN A 363 2.75 -24.69 14.94
CA ASN A 363 1.72 -24.59 13.89
C ASN A 363 2.35 -24.47 12.50
N TRP A 364 3.38 -23.65 12.35
CA TRP A 364 4.09 -23.46 11.09
C TRP A 364 4.95 -24.67 10.69
N MET A 365 5.72 -25.24 11.61
CA MET A 365 6.64 -26.35 11.34
C MET A 365 5.97 -27.71 11.20
N ASN A 366 4.69 -27.83 11.56
CA ASN A 366 3.87 -28.99 11.21
C ASN A 366 3.51 -29.04 9.72
N ILE A 367 3.58 -27.89 9.02
CA ILE A 367 3.18 -27.73 7.62
C ILE A 367 4.42 -27.54 6.73
N PHE A 368 5.37 -26.71 7.15
CA PHE A 368 6.59 -26.42 6.41
C PHE A 368 7.82 -27.11 7.01
N PRO A 369 8.76 -27.57 6.18
CA PRO A 369 10.02 -28.13 6.66
C PRO A 369 10.91 -27.06 7.32
N LYS A 370 11.70 -27.47 8.31
CA LYS A 370 12.50 -26.56 9.14
C LYS A 370 13.50 -25.72 8.32
N GLU A 371 13.98 -26.26 7.21
CA GLU A 371 14.96 -25.64 6.32
C GLU A 371 14.40 -24.39 5.61
N GLN A 372 13.08 -24.26 5.53
CA GLN A 372 12.40 -23.08 4.99
C GLN A 372 12.28 -21.93 5.99
N PHE A 373 12.80 -22.08 7.22
CA PHE A 373 12.74 -21.04 8.25
C PHE A 373 14.12 -20.45 8.56
N LEU A 374 14.20 -19.13 8.59
CA LEU A 374 15.26 -18.39 9.26
C LEU A 374 14.70 -17.72 10.52
N ILE A 375 15.19 -18.13 11.69
CA ILE A 375 14.80 -17.54 12.97
C ILE A 375 15.97 -16.72 13.53
N LEU A 376 15.69 -15.46 13.81
CA LEU A 376 16.65 -14.45 14.25
C LEU A 376 16.27 -13.90 15.62
N LYS A 377 17.27 -13.41 16.35
CA LYS A 377 17.06 -12.61 17.56
C LYS A 377 16.99 -11.13 17.19
N SER A 378 16.02 -10.43 17.75
CA SER A 378 15.86 -8.99 17.54
C SER A 378 17.06 -8.23 18.14
N GLU A 379 17.54 -8.70 19.28
CA GLU A 379 18.69 -8.17 20.00
C GLU A 379 19.95 -8.21 19.12
N ASP A 380 20.15 -9.30 18.35
CA ASP A 380 21.27 -9.43 17.41
C ASP A 380 21.11 -8.50 16.19
N LEU A 381 19.88 -8.30 15.70
CA LEU A 381 19.62 -7.37 14.60
C LEU A 381 20.07 -5.94 14.94
N PHE A 382 19.85 -5.49 16.18
CA PHE A 382 20.21 -4.12 16.58
C PHE A 382 21.63 -3.98 17.10
N SER A 383 22.18 -5.00 17.76
CA SER A 383 23.55 -4.95 18.30
C SER A 383 24.61 -5.30 17.25
N HIS A 384 24.29 -6.22 16.33
CA HIS A 384 25.19 -6.72 15.30
C HIS A 384 24.46 -6.81 13.93
N PRO A 385 23.96 -5.68 13.40
CA PRO A 385 23.09 -5.67 12.22
C PRO A 385 23.73 -6.31 10.98
N GLN A 386 24.99 -5.97 10.67
CA GLN A 386 25.68 -6.54 9.50
C GLN A 386 25.81 -8.07 9.59
N GLU A 387 26.15 -8.60 10.77
CA GLU A 387 26.26 -10.05 10.97
C GLU A 387 24.90 -10.75 10.81
N THR A 388 23.84 -10.11 11.34
CA THR A 388 22.47 -10.60 11.20
C THR A 388 22.02 -10.57 9.74
N MET A 389 22.28 -9.49 9.01
CA MET A 389 21.95 -9.37 7.59
C MET A 389 22.73 -10.37 6.74
N ASN A 390 23.99 -10.67 7.06
CA ASN A 390 24.74 -11.72 6.36
C ASN A 390 24.06 -13.10 6.47
N LYS A 391 23.43 -13.41 7.62
CA LYS A 391 22.62 -14.64 7.76
C LYS A 391 21.39 -14.61 6.86
N VAL A 392 20.73 -13.45 6.76
CA VAL A 392 19.56 -13.23 5.91
C VAL A 392 19.92 -13.37 4.43
N PHE A 393 20.97 -12.70 3.96
CA PHE A 393 21.43 -12.81 2.57
C PHE A 393 21.79 -14.24 2.21
N LYS A 394 22.53 -14.94 3.09
CA LYS A 394 22.86 -16.36 2.89
C LYS A 394 21.59 -17.23 2.77
N PHE A 395 20.61 -17.02 3.65
CA PHE A 395 19.36 -17.77 3.63
C PHE A 395 18.54 -17.51 2.36
N LEU A 396 18.54 -16.26 1.88
CA LEU A 396 17.87 -15.86 0.64
C LEU A 396 18.69 -16.14 -0.62
N GLU A 397 19.89 -16.70 -0.49
CA GLU A 397 20.84 -16.97 -1.59
C GLU A 397 21.28 -15.69 -2.34
N LEU A 398 21.38 -14.59 -1.60
CA LEU A 398 21.90 -13.31 -2.09
C LEU A 398 23.41 -13.18 -1.83
N PRO A 399 24.15 -12.45 -2.68
CA PRO A 399 25.53 -12.09 -2.40
C PRO A 399 25.62 -11.24 -1.12
N ALA A 400 26.80 -11.25 -0.49
CA ALA A 400 27.03 -10.37 0.65
C ALA A 400 26.95 -8.91 0.21
N HIS A 401 26.28 -8.09 1.03
CA HIS A 401 26.15 -6.66 0.81
C HIS A 401 26.37 -5.92 2.13
N PHE A 402 27.01 -4.76 2.05
CA PHE A 402 27.25 -3.90 3.20
C PHE A 402 26.36 -2.67 3.07
N SER A 403 25.64 -2.34 4.13
CA SER A 403 24.92 -1.07 4.21
C SER A 403 25.68 -0.07 5.08
N GLU A 404 25.69 1.19 4.67
CA GLU A 404 26.34 2.26 5.42
C GLU A 404 25.62 2.56 6.74
N GLU A 405 24.29 2.38 6.79
CA GLU A 405 23.48 2.68 7.97
C GLU A 405 22.37 1.64 8.25
N TYR A 406 22.26 1.28 9.52
CA TYR A 406 21.21 0.40 10.04
C TYR A 406 20.33 1.16 11.05
N LEU A 407 19.38 1.94 10.51
CA LEU A 407 18.48 2.76 11.32
C LEU A 407 17.42 1.90 12.05
N GLN A 408 17.27 2.11 13.36
CA GLN A 408 16.20 1.46 14.11
C GLN A 408 14.86 2.15 13.85
N TYR A 409 13.99 1.47 13.10
CA TYR A 409 12.63 1.94 12.80
C TYR A 409 11.63 1.53 13.90
N ASN A 410 10.64 2.39 14.18
CA ASN A 410 9.55 2.12 15.12
C ASN A 410 9.96 1.83 16.58
N SER A 411 11.07 2.40 17.06
CA SER A 411 11.42 2.39 18.48
C SER A 411 10.42 3.22 19.29
N GLY A 412 9.42 2.57 19.89
CA GLY A 412 8.44 3.26 20.72
C GLY A 412 9.10 3.89 21.96
N ASN A 413 8.82 5.17 22.21
CA ASN A 413 9.23 5.84 23.45
C ASN A 413 8.06 5.76 24.45
N TYR A 414 8.19 4.91 25.46
CA TYR A 414 7.17 4.72 26.49
C TYR A 414 7.81 4.52 27.86
N SER A 415 7.10 4.94 28.91
CA SER A 415 7.51 4.72 30.29
C SER A 415 7.70 3.23 30.55
N LYS A 416 8.83 2.85 31.15
CA LYS A 416 9.04 1.46 31.57
C LYS A 416 7.95 1.08 32.58
N PRO A 417 7.33 -0.11 32.47
CA PRO A 417 6.36 -0.56 33.46
C PRO A 417 7.05 -0.76 34.82
N SER A 418 6.23 -0.94 35.86
CA SER A 418 6.76 -1.24 37.19
C SER A 418 7.58 -2.53 37.16
N THR A 419 8.59 -2.63 38.03
CA THR A 419 9.47 -3.80 38.10
C THR A 419 8.70 -5.07 38.42
N GLU A 420 7.61 -4.97 39.17
CA GLU A 420 6.73 -6.07 39.53
C GLU A 420 6.05 -6.69 38.31
N ILE A 421 5.38 -5.87 37.47
CA ILE A 421 4.70 -6.38 36.26
C ILE A 421 5.70 -6.98 35.26
N TYR A 422 6.88 -6.37 35.14
CA TYR A 422 7.93 -6.92 34.27
C TYR A 422 8.37 -8.32 34.76
N GLN A 423 8.59 -8.48 36.07
CA GLN A 423 8.97 -9.76 36.66
C GLN A 423 7.85 -10.81 36.52
N GLU A 424 6.59 -10.43 36.72
CA GLU A 424 5.42 -11.30 36.50
C GLU A 424 5.38 -11.83 35.06
N LEU A 425 5.66 -10.97 34.05
CA LEU A 425 5.72 -11.38 32.64
C LEU A 425 6.90 -12.32 32.35
N ILE A 426 8.07 -12.05 32.92
CA ILE A 426 9.24 -12.93 32.77
C ILE A 426 8.93 -14.32 33.33
N GLU A 427 8.35 -14.40 34.52
CA GLU A 427 7.94 -15.67 35.14
C GLU A 427 6.85 -16.38 34.33
N TYR A 428 5.87 -15.64 33.79
CA TYR A 428 4.83 -16.18 32.94
C TYR A 428 5.39 -16.86 31.67
N PHE A 429 6.36 -16.22 30.99
CA PHE A 429 6.91 -16.73 29.74
C PHE A 429 8.00 -17.79 29.93
N GLN A 430 8.59 -17.90 31.12
CA GLN A 430 9.67 -18.84 31.43
C GLN A 430 9.41 -20.29 30.96
N PRO A 431 8.26 -20.93 31.27
CA PRO A 431 8.01 -22.31 30.81
C PRO A 431 7.85 -22.42 29.29
N TYR A 432 7.37 -21.37 28.60
CA TYR A 432 7.25 -21.35 27.15
C TYR A 432 8.61 -21.18 26.47
N ASN A 433 9.49 -20.36 27.04
CA ASN A 433 10.86 -20.17 26.56
C ASN A 433 11.69 -21.45 26.73
N GLN A 434 11.53 -22.17 27.85
CA GLN A 434 12.18 -23.47 28.03
C GLN A 434 11.75 -24.49 26.97
N LYS A 435 10.43 -24.63 26.74
CA LYS A 435 9.90 -25.50 25.70
C LYS A 435 10.38 -25.11 24.31
N LEU A 436 10.48 -23.81 24.03
CA LEU A 436 11.01 -23.31 22.76
C LEU A 436 12.48 -23.69 22.56
N ALA A 437 13.31 -23.49 23.58
CA ALA A 437 14.72 -23.82 23.54
C ALA A 437 14.97 -25.32 23.31
N GLU A 438 14.19 -26.16 24.01
CA GLU A 438 14.21 -27.62 23.83
C GLU A 438 13.79 -28.03 22.42
N TYR A 439 12.66 -27.50 21.93
CA TYR A 439 12.11 -27.81 20.61
C TYR A 439 13.06 -27.41 19.48
N MET A 440 13.62 -26.20 19.58
CA MET A 440 14.48 -25.64 18.53
C MET A 440 15.94 -26.12 18.62
N LYS A 441 16.34 -26.70 19.77
CA LYS A 441 17.72 -27.06 20.13
C LYS A 441 18.69 -25.86 20.10
N ILE A 442 18.19 -24.70 20.51
CA ILE A 442 18.94 -23.44 20.55
C ILE A 442 18.63 -22.71 21.85
N ASN A 443 19.58 -21.92 22.34
CA ASN A 443 19.36 -21.03 23.47
C ASN A 443 18.92 -19.66 22.91
N LEU A 444 17.61 -19.43 22.84
CA LEU A 444 17.01 -18.22 22.27
C LEU A 444 16.89 -17.12 23.32
#